data_AF-A0A662I3E8-F1
#
_entry.id   AF-A0A662I3E8-F1
#
_cell.length_a   1.000
_cell.length_b   1.000
_cell.length_c   1.000
_cell.angle_alpha   90.00
_cell.angle_beta   90.00
_cell.angle_gamma   90.00
#
_symmetry.space_group_name_H-M   'P 1'
#
loop_
_entity.id
_entity.type
_entity.pdbx_description
1 polymer ?
#
loop_
_entity_poly.entity_id
_entity_poly.type
_entity_poly.pdbx_seq_one_letter_code
_entity_poly.pdbx_strand_id
1 'polypeptide(L)'
;MLGGRFSRPVLKFKNGTSIYPFEGLALGLKPLKGPNKIHVKILSEKRVKRILERFIENVVGGFRNYPGLEELFHVSVETDYMLAEDIKKVEDEIPNLLGCSVAVVALPDKIKLPDMEDYYLPLKREISLLSIPSQMVEYSTLKNHAENRYVAFNFALNLYGKAGGIAWGLAEKIGNFAFIGIDVAGGFTSASLLANPLDPVIAWHVEYNPSVEVSVSLENTIYPILEKAAKSLGGKMNGFIVHRDGRTHWSEIEAVRRIYYSAIQNGLLVPDSFYALLEVRKKVTPRIIRSIGGKFYNPEKGVYAILDDKSVLLATTGYPERGIPLYHGLVRPILINLADTSDWEISVREHSKLIYWFSQLHWGSAFYSPKLPITTLYAHRICQFVSMGVFPEEGRKTSLWFL
;
A
#
# COMPACT_ATOMS: atom_id res chain seq x y z
N MET A 1 -33.09 1.86 -1.06
CA MET A 1 -31.62 1.80 -1.15
C MET A 1 -31.16 2.93 -2.06
N LEU A 2 -30.52 3.96 -1.50
CA LEU A 2 -29.94 5.05 -2.28
C LEU A 2 -28.58 4.59 -2.80
N GLY A 3 -28.32 4.79 -4.09
CA GLY A 3 -27.06 4.39 -4.72
C GLY A 3 -26.52 5.50 -5.60
N GLY A 4 -25.24 5.43 -5.94
CA GLY A 4 -24.61 6.41 -6.79
C GLY A 4 -23.21 6.01 -7.20
N ARG A 5 -22.48 6.96 -7.77
CA ARG A 5 -21.08 6.79 -8.16
C ARG A 5 -20.30 8.02 -7.75
N PHE A 6 -19.24 7.84 -6.96
CA PHE A 6 -18.30 8.91 -6.67
C PHE A 6 -17.48 9.26 -7.92
N SER A 7 -17.11 10.53 -8.05
CA SER A 7 -16.12 10.94 -9.04
C SER A 7 -14.78 10.28 -8.76
N ARG A 8 -14.05 9.94 -9.83
CA ARG A 8 -12.67 9.47 -9.70
C ARG A 8 -11.82 10.56 -9.04
N PRO A 9 -10.88 10.19 -8.17
CA PRO A 9 -9.92 11.16 -7.67
C PRO A 9 -9.04 11.67 -8.81
N VAL A 10 -8.74 12.96 -8.79
CA VAL A 10 -7.67 13.53 -9.61
C VAL A 10 -6.36 13.30 -8.86
N LEU A 11 -5.40 12.67 -9.51
CA LEU A 11 -4.09 12.35 -8.94
C LEU A 11 -3.10 13.46 -9.29
N LYS A 12 -2.32 13.89 -8.30
CA LYS A 12 -1.28 14.91 -8.44
C LYS A 12 0.08 14.27 -8.70
N PHE A 13 0.74 14.74 -9.74
CA PHE A 13 2.13 14.43 -10.10
C PHE A 13 2.98 15.69 -9.94
N LYS A 14 4.28 15.59 -10.21
CA LYS A 14 5.18 16.76 -10.11
C LYS A 14 4.80 17.85 -11.12
N ASN A 15 4.52 17.45 -12.36
CA ASN A 15 4.29 18.38 -13.48
C ASN A 15 2.83 18.41 -13.96
N GLY A 16 1.85 18.06 -13.11
CA GLY A 16 0.44 18.14 -13.48
C GLY A 16 -0.44 17.12 -12.76
N THR A 17 -1.56 16.77 -13.38
CA THR A 17 -2.55 15.87 -12.81
C THR A 17 -3.06 14.86 -13.83
N SER A 18 -3.46 13.68 -13.37
CA SER A 18 -4.16 12.68 -14.19
C SER A 18 -5.16 11.90 -13.34
N ILE A 19 -6.20 11.34 -13.97
CA ILE A 19 -7.14 10.42 -13.30
C ILE A 19 -6.68 8.95 -13.36
N TYR A 20 -5.56 8.67 -14.05
CA TYR A 20 -4.96 7.35 -14.17
C TYR A 20 -3.45 7.40 -13.85
N PRO A 21 -2.95 6.54 -12.95
CA PRO A 21 -1.54 6.52 -12.60
C PRO A 21 -0.60 6.28 -13.79
N PHE A 22 -0.91 5.25 -14.59
CA PHE A 22 -0.12 4.89 -15.76
C PHE A 22 -0.04 6.04 -16.78
N GLU A 23 -1.18 6.63 -17.13
CA GLU A 23 -1.22 7.72 -18.12
C GLU A 23 -0.43 8.93 -17.64
N GLY A 24 -0.56 9.30 -16.35
CA GLY A 24 0.19 10.43 -15.79
C GLY A 24 1.70 10.24 -15.92
N LEU A 25 2.22 9.06 -15.56
CA LEU A 25 3.64 8.77 -15.67
C LEU A 25 4.08 8.63 -17.15
N ALA A 26 3.29 7.94 -17.99
CA ALA A 26 3.60 7.73 -19.40
C ALA A 26 3.60 9.03 -20.22
N LEU A 27 2.82 10.03 -19.81
CA LEU A 27 2.83 11.39 -20.39
C LEU A 27 3.98 12.26 -19.87
N GLY A 28 4.86 11.71 -19.03
CA GLY A 28 6.02 12.43 -18.53
C GLY A 28 5.70 13.43 -17.41
N LEU A 29 4.58 13.28 -16.69
CA LEU A 29 4.25 14.18 -15.56
C LEU A 29 5.22 14.03 -14.36
N LYS A 30 6.05 12.98 -14.39
CA LYS A 30 7.07 12.61 -13.40
C LYS A 30 6.50 12.28 -12.01
N PRO A 31 7.16 11.43 -11.21
CA PRO A 31 6.72 11.12 -9.87
C PRO A 31 6.71 12.36 -8.99
N LEU A 32 5.75 12.42 -8.05
CA LEU A 32 5.54 13.57 -7.18
C LEU A 32 6.79 13.93 -6.37
N LYS A 33 7.39 12.96 -5.67
CA LYS A 33 8.65 13.12 -4.92
C LYS A 33 9.35 11.78 -4.70
N GLY A 34 10.66 11.80 -4.49
CA GLY A 34 11.43 10.61 -4.17
C GLY A 34 12.93 10.83 -4.31
N PRO A 35 13.72 9.75 -4.27
CA PRO A 35 15.18 9.84 -4.36
C PRO A 35 15.65 10.23 -5.77
N ASN A 36 16.80 10.89 -5.85
CA ASN A 36 17.50 11.20 -7.11
C ASN A 36 18.43 10.07 -7.57
N LYS A 37 18.84 9.19 -6.65
CA LYS A 37 19.67 8.00 -6.92
C LYS A 37 19.10 6.79 -6.18
N ILE A 38 19.07 5.64 -6.83
CA ILE A 38 18.71 4.35 -6.24
C ILE A 38 19.87 3.39 -6.48
N HIS A 39 20.40 2.82 -5.41
CA HIS A 39 21.36 1.73 -5.50
C HIS A 39 20.62 0.40 -5.33
N VAL A 40 20.63 -0.41 -6.38
CA VAL A 40 19.98 -1.72 -6.41
C VAL A 40 21.04 -2.80 -6.33
N LYS A 41 20.93 -3.66 -5.33
CA LYS A 41 21.79 -4.84 -5.20
C LYS A 41 20.99 -6.08 -5.56
N ILE A 42 21.46 -6.84 -6.54
CA ILE A 42 20.76 -7.98 -7.12
C ILE A 42 21.38 -9.28 -6.60
N LEU A 43 20.55 -10.12 -5.99
CA LEU A 43 20.92 -11.40 -5.41
C LEU A 43 20.30 -12.54 -6.22
N SER A 44 21.12 -13.46 -6.73
CA SER A 44 20.63 -14.61 -7.51
C SER A 44 21.65 -15.74 -7.61
N GLU A 45 21.22 -16.92 -8.06
CA GLU A 45 22.14 -17.98 -8.49
C GLU A 45 22.71 -17.74 -9.89
N LYS A 46 23.94 -18.18 -10.14
CA LYS A 46 24.65 -18.04 -11.43
C LYS A 46 23.84 -18.53 -12.63
N ARG A 47 23.03 -19.58 -12.46
CA ARG A 47 22.22 -20.18 -13.53
C ARG A 47 21.24 -19.22 -14.18
N VAL A 48 20.65 -18.28 -13.43
CA VAL A 48 19.62 -17.36 -13.93
C VAL A 48 20.15 -15.97 -14.27
N LYS A 49 21.43 -15.71 -13.98
CA LYS A 49 22.14 -14.43 -14.18
C LYS A 49 21.76 -13.75 -15.49
N ARG A 50 21.99 -14.40 -16.63
CA ARG A 50 21.80 -13.78 -17.96
C ARG A 50 20.37 -13.29 -18.21
N ILE A 51 19.37 -14.03 -17.75
CA ILE A 51 17.96 -13.65 -17.95
C ILE A 51 17.58 -12.54 -16.97
N LEU A 52 18.11 -12.59 -15.75
CA LEU A 52 17.92 -11.56 -14.75
C LEU A 52 18.55 -10.23 -15.15
N GLU A 53 19.81 -10.23 -15.62
CA GLU A 53 20.51 -9.05 -16.13
C GLU A 53 19.68 -8.36 -17.22
N ARG A 54 19.25 -9.12 -18.23
CA ARG A 54 18.40 -8.62 -19.30
C ARG A 54 17.08 -8.03 -18.78
N PHE A 55 16.46 -8.66 -17.78
CA PHE A 55 15.25 -8.13 -17.16
C PHE A 55 15.51 -6.82 -16.43
N ILE A 56 16.59 -6.71 -15.66
CA ILE A 56 16.96 -5.50 -14.93
C ILE A 56 17.31 -4.38 -15.91
N GLU A 57 18.06 -4.66 -16.98
CA GLU A 57 18.34 -3.71 -18.06
C GLU A 57 17.04 -3.17 -18.67
N ASN A 58 16.08 -4.05 -19.00
CA ASN A 58 14.77 -3.62 -19.53
C ASN A 58 13.96 -2.80 -18.52
N VAL A 59 14.03 -3.13 -17.23
CA VAL A 59 13.35 -2.38 -16.16
C VAL A 59 13.95 -0.99 -15.99
N VAL A 60 15.29 -0.91 -15.99
CA VAL A 60 16.06 0.30 -15.67
C VAL A 60 16.15 1.23 -16.88
N GLY A 61 16.68 0.73 -18.00
CA GLY A 61 16.93 1.50 -19.23
C GLY A 61 15.78 1.47 -20.24
N GLY A 62 14.74 0.68 -19.98
CA GLY A 62 13.54 0.64 -20.81
C GLY A 62 13.56 -0.46 -21.87
N PHE A 63 12.38 -0.70 -22.46
CA PHE A 63 12.20 -1.70 -23.51
C PHE A 63 10.96 -1.41 -24.36
N ARG A 64 11.11 -1.38 -25.69
CA ARG A 64 10.06 -0.98 -26.64
C ARG A 64 9.45 0.37 -26.26
N ASN A 65 8.17 0.40 -25.90
CA ASN A 65 7.43 1.62 -25.55
C ASN A 65 7.41 1.89 -24.04
N TYR A 66 8.21 1.17 -23.25
CA TYR A 66 8.44 1.46 -21.84
C TYR A 66 9.75 2.24 -21.69
N PRO A 67 9.73 3.49 -21.20
CA PRO A 67 10.91 4.35 -21.14
C PRO A 67 12.03 3.90 -20.18
N GLY A 68 11.74 2.98 -19.25
CA GLY A 68 12.69 2.62 -18.19
C GLY A 68 12.47 3.40 -16.90
N LEU A 69 12.96 2.83 -15.79
CA LEU A 69 12.87 3.40 -14.44
C LEU A 69 13.55 4.77 -14.39
N GLU A 70 14.72 4.92 -14.99
CA GLU A 70 15.50 6.15 -14.92
C GLU A 70 14.78 7.33 -15.58
N GLU A 71 14.28 7.13 -16.80
CA GLU A 71 13.57 8.16 -17.54
C GLU A 71 12.20 8.45 -16.92
N LEU A 72 11.42 7.41 -16.63
CA LEU A 72 10.05 7.53 -16.15
C LEU A 72 9.98 8.22 -14.79
N PHE A 73 10.90 7.87 -13.88
CA PHE A 73 10.94 8.38 -12.51
C PHE A 73 11.97 9.48 -12.27
N HIS A 74 12.75 9.85 -13.30
CA HIS A 74 13.80 10.87 -13.24
C HIS A 74 14.79 10.61 -12.09
N VAL A 75 15.39 9.43 -12.12
CA VAL A 75 16.26 8.89 -11.07
C VAL A 75 17.46 8.19 -11.70
N SER A 76 18.64 8.28 -11.09
CA SER A 76 19.81 7.49 -11.51
C SER A 76 19.82 6.14 -10.78
N VAL A 77 20.09 5.05 -11.50
CA VAL A 77 20.09 3.70 -10.92
C VAL A 77 21.46 3.06 -11.08
N GLU A 78 22.02 2.62 -9.96
CA GLU A 78 23.26 1.84 -9.92
C GLU A 78 22.91 0.39 -9.55
N THR A 79 23.53 -0.59 -10.23
CA THR A 79 23.22 -2.01 -10.06
C THR A 79 24.47 -2.85 -9.79
N ASP A 80 24.51 -3.60 -8.69
CA ASP A 80 25.54 -4.62 -8.42
C ASP A 80 24.94 -6.02 -8.36
N TYR A 81 25.68 -7.03 -8.79
CA TYR A 81 25.24 -8.43 -8.82
C TYR A 81 26.03 -9.30 -7.85
N MET A 82 25.31 -9.93 -6.92
CA MET A 82 25.80 -10.90 -5.94
C MET A 82 25.30 -12.28 -6.38
N LEU A 83 26.25 -13.13 -6.80
CA LEU A 83 25.96 -14.36 -7.53
C LEU A 83 26.46 -15.59 -6.77
N ALA A 84 25.53 -16.32 -6.17
CA ALA A 84 25.81 -17.61 -5.55
C ALA A 84 25.89 -18.73 -6.60
N GLU A 85 26.54 -19.84 -6.25
CA GLU A 85 26.63 -21.01 -7.15
C GLU A 85 25.26 -21.60 -7.47
N ASP A 86 24.42 -21.74 -6.45
CA ASP A 86 23.05 -22.24 -6.52
C ASP A 86 22.18 -21.51 -5.49
N ILE A 87 20.86 -21.71 -5.59
CA ILE A 87 19.86 -21.06 -4.70
C ILE A 87 20.08 -21.34 -3.21
N LYS A 88 20.66 -22.47 -2.83
CA LYS A 88 20.89 -22.84 -1.42
C LYS A 88 22.03 -22.05 -0.78
N LYS A 89 22.94 -21.51 -1.61
CA LYS A 89 24.06 -20.66 -1.16
C LYS A 89 23.79 -19.17 -1.31
N VAL A 90 22.57 -18.79 -1.68
CA VAL A 90 22.18 -17.38 -1.85
C VAL A 90 22.20 -16.62 -0.52
N GLU A 91 21.94 -17.31 0.60
CA GLU A 91 21.99 -16.73 1.95
C GLU A 91 23.40 -16.21 2.30
N ASP A 92 24.46 -16.90 1.86
CA ASP A 92 25.86 -16.52 2.13
C ASP A 92 26.24 -15.14 1.55
N GLU A 93 25.51 -14.69 0.54
CA GLU A 93 25.74 -13.42 -0.16
C GLU A 93 24.92 -12.25 0.42
N ILE A 94 24.00 -12.50 1.35
CA ILE A 94 23.16 -11.46 1.97
C ILE A 94 23.96 -10.34 2.65
N PRO A 95 25.06 -10.60 3.38
CA PRO A 95 25.87 -9.54 3.98
C PRO A 95 26.38 -8.51 2.95
N ASN A 96 26.58 -8.93 1.70
CA ASN A 96 27.04 -8.06 0.61
C ASN A 96 25.95 -7.08 0.13
N LEU A 97 24.69 -7.22 0.58
CA LEU A 97 23.61 -6.29 0.28
C LEU A 97 23.69 -4.95 1.04
N LEU A 98 24.52 -4.86 2.09
CA LEU A 98 24.66 -3.64 2.87
C LEU A 98 24.94 -2.40 2.00
N GLY A 99 24.34 -1.27 2.39
CA GLY A 99 24.49 0.02 1.71
C GLY A 99 23.55 0.28 0.53
N CYS A 100 22.78 -0.72 0.05
CA CYS A 100 21.84 -0.50 -1.04
C CYS A 100 20.53 0.16 -0.59
N SER A 101 19.83 0.78 -1.54
CA SER A 101 18.48 1.32 -1.35
C SER A 101 17.44 0.19 -1.33
N VAL A 102 17.55 -0.76 -2.26
CA VAL A 102 16.62 -1.88 -2.44
C VAL A 102 17.41 -3.11 -2.93
N ALA A 103 17.12 -4.28 -2.36
CA ALA A 103 17.61 -5.55 -2.88
C ALA A 103 16.62 -6.15 -3.88
N VAL A 104 17.10 -6.71 -4.99
CA VAL A 104 16.29 -7.57 -5.88
C VAL A 104 16.74 -9.00 -5.71
N VAL A 105 15.82 -9.93 -5.48
CA VAL A 105 16.16 -11.35 -5.30
C VAL A 105 15.43 -12.20 -6.32
N ALA A 106 16.16 -12.98 -7.11
CA ALA A 106 15.57 -13.93 -8.04
C ALA A 106 15.36 -15.28 -7.34
N LEU A 107 14.14 -15.82 -7.42
CA LEU A 107 13.74 -17.04 -6.72
C LEU A 107 13.15 -18.09 -7.67
N PRO A 108 13.34 -19.39 -7.41
CA PRO A 108 12.59 -20.45 -8.07
C PRO A 108 11.09 -20.33 -7.81
N ASP A 109 10.28 -20.79 -8.77
CA ASP A 109 8.82 -20.86 -8.62
C ASP A 109 8.46 -21.86 -7.52
N LYS A 110 7.64 -21.48 -6.52
CA LYS A 110 7.25 -22.36 -5.39
C LYS A 110 6.72 -23.74 -5.82
N ILE A 111 6.02 -23.79 -6.95
CA ILE A 111 5.36 -25.00 -7.47
C ILE A 111 6.37 -26.00 -8.08
N LYS A 112 7.60 -25.58 -8.39
CA LYS A 112 8.60 -26.39 -9.10
C LYS A 112 9.70 -26.97 -8.23
N LEU A 113 9.65 -26.72 -6.92
CA LEU A 113 10.65 -27.23 -5.99
C LEU A 113 10.22 -28.61 -5.45
N PRO A 114 11.13 -29.60 -5.44
CA PRO A 114 10.94 -30.78 -4.61
C PRO A 114 10.67 -30.34 -3.16
N ASP A 115 9.76 -31.02 -2.47
CA ASP A 115 9.45 -30.79 -1.05
C ASP A 115 8.84 -29.42 -0.66
N MET A 116 8.33 -28.63 -1.61
CA MET A 116 7.66 -27.34 -1.33
C MET A 116 8.54 -26.36 -0.54
N GLU A 117 9.86 -26.44 -0.70
CA GLU A 117 10.84 -25.62 0.00
C GLU A 117 10.56 -24.11 -0.25
N ASP A 118 10.35 -23.33 0.82
CA ASP A 118 10.01 -21.91 0.69
C ASP A 118 11.25 -21.04 0.85
N TYR A 119 11.88 -20.65 -0.26
CA TYR A 119 13.00 -19.70 -0.25
C TYR A 119 12.57 -18.24 -0.05
N TYR A 120 11.29 -17.91 -0.31
CA TYR A 120 10.84 -16.52 -0.26
C TYR A 120 10.93 -15.96 1.15
N LEU A 121 10.38 -16.68 2.13
CA LEU A 121 10.21 -16.14 3.47
C LEU A 121 11.53 -16.10 4.26
N PRO A 122 12.37 -17.14 4.29
CA PRO A 122 13.68 -17.11 4.94
C PRO A 122 14.56 -15.96 4.44
N LEU A 123 14.77 -15.87 3.11
CA LEU A 123 15.55 -14.78 2.51
C LEU A 123 14.96 -13.41 2.83
N LYS A 124 13.63 -13.27 2.81
CA LYS A 124 12.99 -11.99 3.16
C LYS A 124 13.22 -11.59 4.61
N ARG A 125 13.24 -12.56 5.54
CA ARG A 125 13.55 -12.30 6.97
C ARG A 125 14.98 -11.84 7.12
N GLU A 126 15.94 -12.57 6.56
CA GLU A 126 17.36 -12.26 6.71
C GLU A 126 17.73 -10.89 6.11
N ILE A 127 17.22 -10.58 4.92
CA ILE A 127 17.44 -9.26 4.30
C ILE A 127 16.77 -8.15 5.13
N SER A 128 15.64 -8.43 5.79
CA SER A 128 14.98 -7.45 6.67
C SER A 128 15.78 -7.15 7.94
N LEU A 129 16.60 -8.09 8.43
CA LEU A 129 17.52 -7.84 9.56
C LEU A 129 18.62 -6.84 9.19
N LEU A 130 18.98 -6.75 7.91
CA LEU A 130 19.85 -5.68 7.39
C LEU A 130 19.09 -4.37 7.14
N SER A 131 17.81 -4.33 7.48
CA SER A 131 16.89 -3.22 7.22
C SER A 131 16.71 -2.88 5.76
N ILE A 132 17.00 -3.79 4.82
CA ILE A 132 16.93 -3.52 3.39
C ILE A 132 15.57 -3.97 2.84
N PRO A 133 14.80 -3.09 2.16
CA PRO A 133 13.64 -3.50 1.38
C PRO A 133 14.05 -4.48 0.28
N SER A 134 13.34 -5.59 0.16
CA SER A 134 13.57 -6.59 -0.88
C SER A 134 12.41 -6.69 -1.87
N GLN A 135 12.74 -6.72 -3.15
CA GLN A 135 11.83 -7.00 -4.26
C GLN A 135 12.16 -8.39 -4.83
N MET A 136 11.29 -9.35 -4.54
CA MET A 136 11.45 -10.71 -5.04
C MET A 136 10.90 -10.84 -6.47
N VAL A 137 11.52 -11.67 -7.30
CA VAL A 137 11.07 -12.01 -8.66
C VAL A 137 11.23 -13.49 -8.93
N GLU A 138 10.18 -14.14 -9.43
CA GLU A 138 10.21 -15.57 -9.74
C GLU A 138 10.84 -15.87 -11.10
N TYR A 139 11.49 -17.03 -11.23
CA TYR A 139 12.10 -17.47 -12.48
C TYR A 139 11.13 -17.57 -13.65
N SER A 140 9.87 -17.95 -13.42
CA SER A 140 8.86 -17.92 -14.48
C SER A 140 8.58 -16.51 -14.99
N THR A 141 8.59 -15.50 -14.11
CA THR A 141 8.43 -14.10 -14.49
C THR A 141 9.61 -13.65 -15.35
N LEU A 142 10.84 -13.98 -14.93
CA LEU A 142 12.04 -13.68 -15.71
C LEU A 142 12.01 -14.34 -17.10
N LYS A 143 11.57 -15.60 -17.19
CA LYS A 143 11.54 -16.35 -18.47
C LYS A 143 10.43 -15.90 -19.41
N ASN A 144 9.22 -15.71 -18.88
CA ASN A 144 8.02 -15.53 -19.69
C ASN A 144 7.64 -14.06 -19.89
N HIS A 145 8.13 -13.17 -19.02
CA HIS A 145 7.66 -11.79 -18.94
C HIS A 145 8.77 -10.74 -18.84
N ALA A 146 10.04 -11.10 -19.06
CA ALA A 146 11.14 -10.12 -19.05
C ALA A 146 10.99 -9.01 -20.10
N GLU A 147 10.27 -9.28 -21.18
CA GLU A 147 9.96 -8.32 -22.25
C GLU A 147 8.54 -7.73 -22.14
N ASN A 148 7.84 -7.98 -21.03
CA ASN A 148 6.50 -7.45 -20.82
C ASN A 148 6.57 -6.06 -20.15
N ARG A 149 6.22 -5.02 -20.92
CA ARG A 149 6.22 -3.63 -20.43
C ARG A 149 5.40 -3.40 -19.15
N TYR A 150 4.29 -4.12 -18.97
CA TYR A 150 3.42 -3.94 -17.81
C TYR A 150 4.07 -4.50 -16.54
N VAL A 151 4.81 -5.61 -16.69
CA VAL A 151 5.61 -6.20 -15.63
C VAL A 151 6.78 -5.29 -15.29
N ALA A 152 7.53 -4.83 -16.30
CA ALA A 152 8.66 -3.92 -16.10
C ALA A 152 8.24 -2.61 -15.41
N PHE A 153 7.12 -2.00 -15.84
CA PHE A 153 6.59 -0.77 -15.25
C PHE A 153 6.19 -0.96 -13.78
N ASN A 154 5.42 -2.01 -13.46
CA ASN A 154 5.04 -2.28 -12.07
C ASN A 154 6.27 -2.62 -11.23
N PHE A 155 7.24 -3.35 -11.78
CA PHE A 155 8.47 -3.66 -11.07
C PHE A 155 9.27 -2.39 -10.73
N ALA A 156 9.46 -1.50 -11.71
CA ALA A 156 10.08 -0.19 -11.51
C ALA A 156 9.36 0.66 -10.47
N LEU A 157 8.02 0.69 -10.52
CA LEU A 157 7.21 1.40 -9.52
C LEU A 157 7.43 0.85 -8.10
N ASN A 158 7.53 -0.48 -7.94
CA ASN A 158 7.82 -1.11 -6.65
C ASN A 158 9.25 -0.79 -6.16
N LEU A 159 10.25 -0.81 -7.04
CA LEU A 159 11.62 -0.40 -6.69
C LEU A 159 11.64 1.06 -6.22
N TYR A 160 11.00 1.95 -6.98
CA TYR A 160 10.90 3.37 -6.63
C TYR A 160 10.21 3.59 -5.28
N GLY A 161 9.07 2.92 -5.04
CA GLY A 161 8.34 2.99 -3.77
C GLY A 161 9.13 2.46 -2.58
N LYS A 162 9.84 1.33 -2.75
CA LYS A 162 10.70 0.74 -1.71
C LYS A 162 11.91 1.62 -1.39
N ALA A 163 12.43 2.34 -2.38
CA ALA A 163 13.47 3.34 -2.19
C ALA A 163 12.96 4.66 -1.55
N GLY A 164 11.68 4.74 -1.16
CA GLY A 164 11.09 5.91 -0.50
C GLY A 164 10.40 6.90 -1.46
N GLY A 165 10.25 6.52 -2.73
CA GLY A 165 9.55 7.32 -3.72
C GLY A 165 8.03 7.30 -3.56
N ILE A 166 7.39 8.44 -3.87
CA ILE A 166 5.95 8.64 -3.91
C ILE A 166 5.60 9.13 -5.31
N ALA A 167 4.98 8.27 -6.09
CA ALA A 167 4.76 8.54 -7.51
C ALA A 167 3.62 9.54 -7.75
N TRP A 168 2.58 9.54 -6.91
CA TRP A 168 1.47 10.49 -7.01
C TRP A 168 0.76 10.72 -5.67
N GLY A 169 0.09 11.87 -5.54
CA GLY A 169 -0.81 12.23 -4.45
C GLY A 169 -2.24 12.44 -4.95
N LEU A 170 -3.10 12.98 -4.09
CA LEU A 170 -4.47 13.38 -4.40
C LEU A 170 -4.53 14.89 -4.64
N ALA A 171 -5.00 15.34 -5.81
CA ALA A 171 -5.04 16.77 -6.12
C ALA A 171 -6.06 17.56 -5.29
N GLU A 172 -7.10 16.88 -4.79
CA GLU A 172 -8.09 17.49 -3.90
C GLU A 172 -7.46 17.85 -2.55
N LYS A 173 -7.70 19.08 -2.09
CA LYS A 173 -7.31 19.49 -0.73
C LYS A 173 -8.25 18.84 0.27
N ILE A 174 -7.70 17.92 1.04
CA ILE A 174 -8.35 17.38 2.24
C ILE A 174 -7.85 18.21 3.43
N GLY A 175 -8.73 18.49 4.40
CA GLY A 175 -8.39 19.26 5.61
C GLY A 175 -7.23 18.64 6.41
N ASN A 176 -6.85 19.29 7.51
CA ASN A 176 -5.66 18.90 8.28
C ASN A 176 -5.89 17.65 9.15
N PHE A 177 -6.08 16.50 8.51
CA PHE A 177 -6.44 15.24 9.15
C PHE A 177 -5.34 14.18 9.02
N ALA A 178 -5.20 13.35 10.05
CA ALA A 178 -4.46 12.09 9.97
C ALA A 178 -5.41 10.95 9.57
N PHE A 179 -5.03 10.13 8.59
CA PHE A 179 -5.77 8.93 8.22
C PHE A 179 -4.98 7.70 8.64
N ILE A 180 -5.53 6.91 9.55
CA ILE A 180 -4.81 5.84 10.23
C ILE A 180 -5.47 4.51 9.90
N GLY A 181 -4.77 3.60 9.24
CA GLY A 181 -5.25 2.23 9.07
C GLY A 181 -4.73 1.35 10.19
N ILE A 182 -5.58 0.45 10.72
CA ILE A 182 -5.19 -0.53 11.74
C ILE A 182 -5.56 -1.95 11.32
N ASP A 183 -4.67 -2.90 11.61
CA ASP A 183 -4.93 -4.33 11.51
C ASP A 183 -4.22 -5.11 12.62
N VAL A 184 -4.79 -6.24 13.00
CA VAL A 184 -4.31 -7.12 14.08
C VAL A 184 -4.21 -8.55 13.58
N ALA A 185 -3.01 -9.14 13.64
CA ALA A 185 -2.77 -10.52 13.22
C ALA A 185 -1.53 -11.10 13.90
N GLY A 186 -1.59 -12.39 14.27
CA GLY A 186 -0.43 -13.14 14.79
C GLY A 186 0.18 -12.56 16.08
N GLY A 187 -0.63 -11.92 16.93
CA GLY A 187 -0.16 -11.25 18.14
C GLY A 187 0.48 -9.88 17.89
N PHE A 188 0.35 -9.32 16.69
CA PHE A 188 0.80 -7.96 16.37
C PHE A 188 -0.37 -7.04 16.08
N THR A 189 -0.22 -5.78 16.48
CA THR A 189 -1.07 -4.68 16.07
C THR A 189 -0.24 -3.76 15.19
N SER A 190 -0.72 -3.50 13.98
CA SER A 190 -0.07 -2.60 13.04
C SER A 190 -0.93 -1.38 12.82
N ALA A 191 -0.28 -0.23 12.71
CA ALA A 191 -0.92 0.97 12.20
C ALA A 191 -0.11 1.58 11.06
N SER A 192 -0.82 2.11 10.05
CA SER A 192 -0.23 2.87 8.97
C SER A 192 -0.88 4.24 8.87
N LEU A 193 -0.10 5.23 8.50
CA LEU A 193 -0.49 6.64 8.39
C LEU A 193 -0.53 7.05 6.93
N LEU A 194 -1.57 7.79 6.58
CA LEU A 194 -1.58 8.74 5.47
C LEU A 194 -1.88 10.12 6.06
N ALA A 195 -0.92 11.05 5.98
CA ALA A 195 -1.12 12.46 6.26
C ALA A 195 -0.87 13.28 4.99
N ASN A 196 -1.51 14.45 4.88
CA ASN A 196 -1.43 15.35 3.73
C ASN A 196 -1.57 14.62 2.37
N PRO A 197 -2.75 14.12 1.98
CA PRO A 197 -2.91 13.37 0.73
C PRO A 197 -2.45 14.12 -0.54
N LEU A 198 -2.38 15.45 -0.51
CA LEU A 198 -1.85 16.28 -1.61
C LEU A 198 -0.35 16.13 -1.81
N ASP A 199 0.39 16.04 -0.70
CA ASP A 199 1.81 15.69 -0.68
C ASP A 199 2.05 14.58 0.34
N PRO A 200 1.71 13.32 -0.01
CA PRO A 200 1.53 12.25 0.95
C PRO A 200 2.72 12.08 1.89
N VAL A 201 2.40 11.95 3.18
CA VAL A 201 3.33 11.51 4.22
C VAL A 201 2.83 10.16 4.71
N ILE A 202 3.68 9.15 4.54
CA ILE A 202 3.40 7.78 4.97
C ILE A 202 4.30 7.45 6.14
N ALA A 203 3.71 6.86 7.17
CA ALA A 203 4.42 6.28 8.28
C ALA A 203 3.75 4.99 8.71
N TRP A 204 4.43 4.20 9.52
CA TRP A 204 3.84 3.05 10.17
C TRP A 204 4.45 2.82 11.55
N HIS A 205 3.75 2.00 12.33
CA HIS A 205 4.17 1.53 13.64
C HIS A 205 3.56 0.15 13.89
N VAL A 206 4.26 -0.68 14.65
CA VAL A 206 3.82 -2.03 14.99
C VAL A 206 4.14 -2.28 16.44
N GLU A 207 3.20 -2.88 17.15
CA GLU A 207 3.37 -3.31 18.53
C GLU A 207 3.16 -4.82 18.62
N TYR A 208 4.06 -5.51 19.34
CA TYR A 208 3.86 -6.91 19.68
C TYR A 208 3.03 -7.02 20.95
N ASN A 209 1.90 -7.69 20.85
CA ASN A 209 1.00 -7.91 21.97
C ASN A 209 0.38 -9.32 21.90
N PRO A 210 1.08 -10.34 22.44
CA PRO A 210 0.62 -11.72 22.41
C PRO A 210 -0.50 -12.04 23.40
N SER A 211 -0.72 -11.20 24.42
CA SER A 211 -1.48 -11.60 25.61
C SER A 211 -2.32 -10.53 26.32
N VAL A 212 -2.24 -9.23 25.97
CA VAL A 212 -2.62 -8.16 26.92
C VAL A 212 -3.54 -7.11 26.27
N GLU A 213 -4.82 -7.10 26.60
CA GLU A 213 -5.76 -6.00 26.32
C GLU A 213 -5.61 -5.26 24.97
N VAL A 214 -6.45 -5.61 23.99
CA VAL A 214 -6.50 -4.95 22.66
C VAL A 214 -6.48 -3.41 22.75
N SER A 215 -7.10 -2.85 23.79
CA SER A 215 -7.10 -1.42 24.07
C SER A 215 -5.70 -0.82 24.27
N VAL A 216 -4.88 -1.42 25.13
CA VAL A 216 -3.53 -0.91 25.47
C VAL A 216 -2.64 -0.96 24.23
N SER A 217 -2.71 -2.05 23.47
CA SER A 217 -1.93 -2.14 22.23
C SER A 217 -2.36 -1.12 21.18
N LEU A 218 -3.64 -0.81 21.04
CA LEU A 218 -4.09 0.22 20.11
C LEU A 218 -3.59 1.61 20.52
N GLU A 219 -3.62 1.94 21.80
CA GLU A 219 -3.09 3.20 22.33
C GLU A 219 -1.60 3.35 22.03
N ASN A 220 -0.81 2.33 22.38
CA ASN A 220 0.63 2.29 22.09
C ASN A 220 0.93 2.31 20.58
N THR A 221 0.01 1.84 19.74
CA THR A 221 0.23 1.80 18.29
C THR A 221 -0.17 3.11 17.59
N ILE A 222 -1.32 3.67 17.94
CA ILE A 222 -1.90 4.84 17.26
C ILE A 222 -1.25 6.14 17.74
N TYR A 223 -0.96 6.27 19.04
CA TYR A 223 -0.48 7.52 19.61
C TYR A 223 0.86 7.99 19.00
N PRO A 224 1.90 7.14 18.86
CA PRO A 224 3.14 7.54 18.19
C PRO A 224 2.96 7.92 16.71
N ILE A 225 1.94 7.35 16.05
CA ILE A 225 1.59 7.74 14.68
C ILE A 225 0.94 9.12 14.65
N LEU A 226 0.08 9.44 15.61
CA LEU A 226 -0.53 10.77 15.71
C LEU A 226 0.52 11.86 15.95
N GLU A 227 1.54 11.62 16.77
CA GLU A 227 2.65 12.57 16.97
C GLU A 227 3.40 12.85 15.65
N LYS A 228 3.67 11.81 14.87
CA LYS A 228 4.29 11.96 13.55
C LYS A 228 3.39 12.72 12.58
N ALA A 229 2.10 12.41 12.57
CA ALA A 229 1.12 13.08 11.73
C ALA A 229 1.08 14.57 12.07
N ALA A 230 0.95 14.90 13.36
CA ALA A 230 0.95 16.27 13.87
C ALA A 230 2.20 17.03 13.42
N LYS A 231 3.39 16.45 13.62
CA LYS A 231 4.66 17.05 13.15
C LYS A 231 4.67 17.29 11.63
N SER A 232 4.19 16.33 10.84
CA SER A 232 4.14 16.45 9.37
C SER A 232 3.12 17.47 8.87
N LEU A 233 2.12 17.78 9.69
CA LEU A 233 1.00 18.67 9.40
C LEU A 233 1.16 20.07 10.04
N GLY A 234 2.35 20.41 10.53
CA GLY A 234 2.65 21.73 11.08
C GLY A 234 2.31 21.91 12.57
N GLY A 235 2.07 20.83 13.31
CA GLY A 235 1.98 20.80 14.77
C GLY A 235 0.60 20.43 15.32
N LYS A 236 -0.48 21.04 14.84
CA LYS A 236 -1.86 20.77 15.31
C LYS A 236 -2.76 20.32 14.18
N MET A 237 -3.54 19.27 14.42
CA MET A 237 -4.46 18.69 13.42
C MET A 237 -5.92 19.03 13.74
N ASN A 238 -6.74 19.09 12.69
CA ASN A 238 -8.20 19.22 12.80
C ASN A 238 -8.88 17.91 13.23
N GLY A 239 -8.15 16.80 13.28
CA GLY A 239 -8.70 15.53 13.68
C GLY A 239 -7.94 14.33 13.12
N PHE A 240 -8.48 13.14 13.34
CA PHE A 240 -7.99 11.91 12.74
C PHE A 240 -9.12 10.94 12.41
N ILE A 241 -8.91 10.10 11.40
CA ILE A 241 -9.88 9.10 10.97
C ILE A 241 -9.20 7.75 10.96
N VAL A 242 -9.76 6.79 11.71
CA VAL A 242 -9.26 5.42 11.83
C VAL A 242 -10.03 4.50 10.90
N HIS A 243 -9.31 3.72 10.10
CA HIS A 243 -9.82 2.67 9.24
C HIS A 243 -9.38 1.30 9.78
N ARG A 244 -10.29 0.53 10.34
CA ARG A 244 -10.05 -0.82 10.87
C ARG A 244 -10.25 -1.87 9.77
N ASP A 245 -9.27 -2.73 9.46
CA ASP A 245 -9.47 -3.87 8.53
C ASP A 245 -10.32 -5.00 9.15
N GLY A 246 -11.64 -4.83 9.14
CA GLY A 246 -12.65 -5.80 9.58
C GLY A 246 -13.59 -5.22 10.63
N ARG A 247 -14.06 -6.03 11.58
CA ARG A 247 -14.99 -5.58 12.64
C ARG A 247 -14.25 -4.93 13.80
N THR A 248 -14.92 -4.01 14.46
CA THR A 248 -14.45 -3.31 15.65
C THR A 248 -15.11 -3.90 16.90
N HIS A 249 -14.33 -4.13 17.94
CA HIS A 249 -14.82 -4.49 19.28
C HIS A 249 -15.03 -3.24 20.16
N TRP A 250 -15.90 -3.32 21.16
CA TRP A 250 -16.19 -2.20 22.08
C TRP A 250 -14.93 -1.64 22.75
N SER A 251 -13.99 -2.50 23.14
CA SER A 251 -12.71 -2.08 23.73
C SER A 251 -11.85 -1.24 22.78
N GLU A 252 -11.95 -1.46 21.46
CA GLU A 252 -11.25 -0.66 20.46
C GLU A 252 -11.91 0.72 20.30
N ILE A 253 -13.24 0.80 20.39
CA ILE A 253 -13.98 2.07 20.40
C ILE A 253 -13.52 2.92 21.59
N GLU A 254 -13.53 2.34 22.79
CA GLU A 254 -13.12 3.03 24.01
C GLU A 254 -11.65 3.46 23.97
N ALA A 255 -10.76 2.65 23.38
CA ALA A 255 -9.37 3.03 23.17
C ALA A 255 -9.24 4.24 22.23
N VAL A 256 -9.95 4.25 21.09
CA VAL A 256 -9.94 5.40 20.15
C VAL A 256 -10.46 6.67 20.81
N ARG A 257 -11.50 6.58 21.66
CA ARG A 257 -11.99 7.71 22.45
C ARG A 257 -10.95 8.23 23.43
N ARG A 258 -10.27 7.36 24.17
CA ARG A 258 -9.19 7.76 25.09
C ARG A 258 -8.03 8.43 24.34
N ILE A 259 -7.64 7.87 23.18
CA ILE A 259 -6.63 8.47 22.30
C ILE A 259 -7.05 9.87 21.88
N TYR A 260 -8.31 10.06 21.47
CA TYR A 260 -8.84 11.35 21.06
C TYR A 260 -8.73 12.41 22.17
N TYR A 261 -9.20 12.11 23.38
CA TYR A 261 -9.09 13.03 24.50
C TYR A 261 -7.64 13.30 24.93
N SER A 262 -6.80 12.26 24.95
CA SER A 262 -5.37 12.39 25.24
C SER A 262 -4.66 13.28 24.20
N ALA A 263 -4.98 13.12 22.91
CA ALA A 263 -4.40 13.92 21.84
C ALA A 263 -4.80 15.40 21.91
N ILE A 264 -6.00 15.73 22.41
CA ILE A 264 -6.40 17.11 22.72
C ILE A 264 -5.60 17.65 23.91
N GLN A 265 -5.54 16.91 25.02
CA GLN A 265 -4.84 17.31 26.24
C GLN A 265 -3.35 17.58 26.00
N ASN A 266 -2.72 16.76 25.16
CA ASN A 266 -1.32 16.89 24.77
C ASN A 266 -1.08 17.86 23.60
N GLY A 267 -2.13 18.54 23.13
CA GLY A 267 -2.03 19.60 22.12
C GLY A 267 -1.73 19.12 20.69
N LEU A 268 -1.89 17.82 20.40
CA LEU A 268 -1.79 17.27 19.04
C LEU A 268 -3.02 17.63 18.19
N LEU A 269 -4.18 17.74 18.84
CA LEU A 269 -5.45 18.14 18.23
C LEU A 269 -5.92 19.50 18.75
N VAL A 270 -6.68 20.22 17.92
CA VAL A 270 -7.41 21.41 18.37
C VAL A 270 -8.62 21.02 19.24
N PRO A 271 -9.10 21.88 20.15
CA PRO A 271 -10.23 21.54 21.04
C PRO A 271 -11.48 21.05 20.31
N ASP A 272 -11.87 21.72 19.22
CA ASP A 272 -13.03 21.36 18.38
C ASP A 272 -12.64 20.40 17.23
N SER A 273 -11.69 19.51 17.48
CA SER A 273 -11.24 18.53 16.49
C SER A 273 -12.27 17.44 16.23
N PHE A 274 -12.06 16.66 15.18
CA PHE A 274 -12.94 15.57 14.78
C PHE A 274 -12.25 14.22 14.89
N TYR A 275 -12.99 13.17 15.27
CA TYR A 275 -12.56 11.79 15.01
C TYR A 275 -13.67 10.94 14.42
N ALA A 276 -13.26 9.93 13.65
CA ALA A 276 -14.13 8.83 13.24
C ALA A 276 -13.39 7.50 13.24
N LEU A 277 -14.11 6.43 13.56
CA LEU A 277 -13.67 5.05 13.49
C LEU A 277 -14.56 4.29 12.51
N LEU A 278 -13.96 3.83 11.42
CA LEU A 278 -14.64 3.09 10.37
C LEU A 278 -14.14 1.65 10.26
N GLU A 279 -15.06 0.72 10.18
CA GLU A 279 -14.80 -0.65 9.76
C GLU A 279 -14.69 -0.73 8.24
N VAL A 280 -13.63 -1.33 7.73
CA VAL A 280 -13.43 -1.62 6.30
C VAL A 280 -13.44 -3.13 6.10
N ARG A 281 -14.58 -3.68 5.68
CA ARG A 281 -14.79 -5.13 5.60
C ARG A 281 -14.60 -5.64 4.17
N LYS A 282 -13.50 -6.38 3.95
CA LYS A 282 -13.13 -6.95 2.64
C LYS A 282 -13.88 -8.22 2.22
N LYS A 283 -14.49 -8.95 3.15
CA LYS A 283 -15.26 -10.17 2.88
C LYS A 283 -16.74 -9.92 3.18
N VAL A 284 -17.53 -9.77 2.12
CA VAL A 284 -18.97 -9.48 2.19
C VAL A 284 -19.73 -10.35 1.19
N THR A 285 -20.97 -10.70 1.52
CA THR A 285 -21.85 -11.50 0.66
C THR A 285 -22.37 -10.72 -0.55
N PRO A 286 -22.85 -9.47 -0.40
CA PRO A 286 -23.41 -8.71 -1.52
C PRO A 286 -22.43 -8.50 -2.69
N ARG A 287 -22.97 -8.37 -3.90
CA ARG A 287 -22.25 -8.03 -5.13
C ARG A 287 -22.95 -6.84 -5.79
N ILE A 288 -22.16 -6.05 -6.52
CA ILE A 288 -22.68 -4.98 -7.38
C ILE A 288 -22.39 -5.41 -8.81
N ILE A 289 -23.39 -5.34 -9.69
CA ILE A 289 -23.28 -5.70 -11.10
C ILE A 289 -23.85 -4.55 -11.92
N ARG A 290 -23.20 -4.23 -13.04
CA ARG A 290 -23.68 -3.27 -14.02
C ARG A 290 -24.36 -4.01 -15.16
N SER A 291 -25.59 -3.63 -15.51
CA SER A 291 -26.29 -4.13 -16.70
C SER A 291 -26.32 -3.06 -17.77
N ILE A 292 -25.85 -3.37 -18.99
CA ILE A 292 -25.91 -2.49 -20.16
C ILE A 292 -26.36 -3.34 -21.35
N GLY A 293 -27.48 -2.97 -21.99
CA GLY A 293 -27.95 -3.67 -23.20
C GLY A 293 -28.13 -5.18 -23.00
N GLY A 294 -28.61 -5.61 -21.83
CA GLY A 294 -28.80 -7.02 -21.49
C GLY A 294 -27.52 -7.79 -21.14
N LYS A 295 -26.35 -7.15 -21.17
CA LYS A 295 -25.06 -7.75 -20.79
C LYS A 295 -24.64 -7.31 -19.39
N PHE A 296 -24.01 -8.24 -18.67
CA PHE A 296 -23.50 -8.00 -17.33
C PHE A 296 -22.01 -7.65 -17.36
N TYR A 297 -21.68 -6.56 -16.67
CA TYR A 297 -20.34 -6.05 -16.49
C TYR A 297 -20.05 -5.87 -15.00
N ASN A 298 -18.77 -5.84 -14.66
CA ASN A 298 -18.39 -5.33 -13.35
C ASN A 298 -18.77 -3.84 -13.25
N PRO A 299 -19.10 -3.36 -12.04
CA PRO A 299 -19.41 -1.97 -11.81
C PRO A 299 -18.23 -1.08 -12.17
N GLU A 300 -18.51 0.19 -12.41
CA GLU A 300 -17.46 1.19 -12.40
C GLU A 300 -16.92 1.38 -10.98
N LYS A 301 -15.65 1.72 -10.89
CA LYS A 301 -15.06 2.14 -9.62
C LYS A 301 -15.82 3.35 -9.05
N GLY A 302 -15.94 3.40 -7.73
CA GLY A 302 -16.65 4.44 -6.99
C GLY A 302 -18.17 4.24 -6.93
N VAL A 303 -18.72 3.21 -7.56
CA VAL A 303 -20.14 2.86 -7.40
C VAL A 303 -20.41 2.41 -5.96
N TYR A 304 -21.45 2.95 -5.35
CA TYR A 304 -21.84 2.65 -3.98
C TYR A 304 -23.35 2.44 -3.82
N ALA A 305 -23.72 1.73 -2.75
CA ALA A 305 -25.09 1.60 -2.27
C ALA A 305 -25.11 1.85 -0.76
N ILE A 306 -25.93 2.80 -0.32
CA ILE A 306 -26.19 3.10 1.09
C ILE A 306 -27.16 2.05 1.60
N LEU A 307 -26.73 1.28 2.60
CA LEU A 307 -27.54 0.22 3.22
C LEU A 307 -28.42 0.81 4.33
N ASP A 308 -27.82 1.67 5.15
CA ASP A 308 -28.43 2.40 6.27
C ASP A 308 -27.64 3.69 6.55
N ASP A 309 -27.93 4.38 7.65
CA ASP A 309 -27.29 5.62 8.08
C ASP A 309 -25.79 5.46 8.40
N LYS A 310 -25.33 4.25 8.72
CA LYS A 310 -23.96 3.95 9.15
C LYS A 310 -23.19 3.08 8.17
N SER A 311 -23.84 2.50 7.16
CA SER A 311 -23.25 1.47 6.31
C SER A 311 -23.36 1.74 4.81
N VAL A 312 -22.23 1.60 4.11
CA VAL A 312 -22.13 1.74 2.65
C VAL A 312 -21.43 0.54 2.03
N LEU A 313 -22.04 -0.05 1.02
CA LEU A 313 -21.39 -1.00 0.12
C LEU A 313 -20.70 -0.24 -1.01
N LEU A 314 -19.38 -0.43 -1.20
CA LEU A 314 -18.56 0.34 -2.12
C LEU A 314 -17.74 -0.55 -3.06
N ALA A 315 -17.81 -0.28 -4.36
CA ALA A 315 -16.94 -0.88 -5.38
C ALA A 315 -15.68 -0.01 -5.61
N THR A 316 -14.56 -0.39 -4.99
CA THR A 316 -13.24 0.24 -5.22
C THR A 316 -12.49 -0.31 -6.43
N THR A 317 -12.92 -1.48 -6.92
CA THR A 317 -12.38 -2.17 -8.11
C THR A 317 -13.50 -2.44 -9.10
N GLY A 318 -13.16 -2.56 -10.37
CA GLY A 318 -14.14 -2.71 -11.46
C GLY A 318 -13.64 -2.07 -12.74
N TYR A 319 -14.56 -1.60 -13.58
CA TYR A 319 -14.24 -0.93 -14.84
C TYR A 319 -13.41 0.37 -14.63
N PRO A 320 -12.43 0.69 -15.50
CA PRO A 320 -12.05 -0.03 -16.73
C PRO A 320 -11.14 -1.24 -16.51
N GLU A 321 -10.49 -1.35 -15.35
CA GLU A 321 -9.44 -2.34 -15.10
C GLU A 321 -9.95 -3.78 -15.15
N ARG A 322 -11.19 -4.01 -14.71
CA ARG A 322 -11.82 -5.33 -14.68
C ARG A 322 -13.21 -5.25 -15.28
N GLY A 323 -13.32 -5.06 -16.59
CA GLY A 323 -14.60 -4.78 -17.25
C GLY A 323 -15.57 -5.96 -17.31
N ILE A 324 -15.12 -7.09 -17.87
CA ILE A 324 -15.99 -8.23 -18.20
C ILE A 324 -15.84 -9.34 -17.14
N PRO A 325 -16.90 -9.68 -16.39
CA PRO A 325 -16.85 -10.71 -15.34
C PRO A 325 -16.44 -12.10 -15.83
N LEU A 326 -16.73 -12.43 -17.10
CA LEU A 326 -16.33 -13.72 -17.68
C LEU A 326 -14.81 -13.94 -17.66
N TYR A 327 -14.01 -12.88 -17.83
CA TYR A 327 -12.55 -12.97 -17.86
C TYR A 327 -11.89 -12.66 -16.51
N HIS A 328 -12.53 -11.84 -15.66
CA HIS A 328 -11.92 -11.34 -14.42
C HIS A 328 -12.62 -11.80 -13.14
N GLY A 329 -13.71 -12.54 -13.26
CA GLY A 329 -14.66 -12.78 -12.17
C GLY A 329 -15.44 -11.53 -11.78
N LEU A 330 -16.46 -11.73 -10.94
CA LEU A 330 -17.20 -10.64 -10.32
C LEU A 330 -16.34 -9.95 -9.25
N VAL A 331 -16.17 -8.65 -9.37
CA VAL A 331 -15.50 -7.87 -8.33
C VAL A 331 -16.33 -7.90 -7.04
N ARG A 332 -15.62 -7.95 -5.92
CA ARG A 332 -16.24 -7.97 -4.60
C ARG A 332 -16.16 -6.56 -4.00
N PRO A 333 -17.27 -5.89 -3.70
CA PRO A 333 -17.23 -4.61 -3.00
C PRO A 333 -16.65 -4.76 -1.58
N ILE A 334 -16.34 -3.64 -0.95
CA ILE A 334 -16.10 -3.53 0.50
C ILE A 334 -17.36 -2.99 1.17
N LEU A 335 -17.60 -3.40 2.42
CA LEU A 335 -18.57 -2.77 3.29
C LEU A 335 -17.83 -1.82 4.22
N ILE A 336 -18.30 -0.57 4.28
CA ILE A 336 -17.82 0.46 5.18
C ILE A 336 -18.91 0.65 6.22
N ASN A 337 -18.55 0.58 7.50
CA ASN A 337 -19.46 0.86 8.59
C ASN A 337 -18.84 1.91 9.52
N LEU A 338 -19.58 2.96 9.86
CA LEU A 338 -19.20 3.96 10.83
C LEU A 338 -19.46 3.41 12.24
N ALA A 339 -18.40 2.97 12.91
CA ALA A 339 -18.51 2.34 14.23
C ALA A 339 -18.66 3.36 15.34
N ASP A 340 -17.91 4.47 15.27
CA ASP A 340 -17.96 5.56 16.26
C ASP A 340 -17.42 6.87 15.66
N THR A 341 -17.84 8.00 16.22
CA THR A 341 -17.38 9.34 15.80
C THR A 341 -17.69 10.41 16.85
N SER A 342 -16.94 11.51 16.84
CA SER A 342 -17.27 12.73 17.59
C SER A 342 -18.46 13.50 17.01
N ASP A 343 -18.79 13.31 15.73
CA ASP A 343 -19.86 14.04 15.05
C ASP A 343 -20.63 13.13 14.09
N TRP A 344 -21.86 12.79 14.48
CA TRP A 344 -22.76 11.92 13.72
C TRP A 344 -23.51 12.64 12.59
N GLU A 345 -23.37 13.96 12.44
CA GLU A 345 -23.94 14.69 11.30
C GLU A 345 -23.15 14.44 10.01
N ILE A 346 -21.88 14.06 10.13
CA ILE A 346 -21.05 13.66 8.98
C ILE A 346 -21.46 12.27 8.48
N SER A 347 -22.06 12.22 7.29
CA SER A 347 -22.51 10.97 6.70
C SER A 347 -21.35 10.01 6.41
N VAL A 348 -21.58 8.71 6.68
CA VAL A 348 -20.70 7.60 6.22
C VAL A 348 -20.42 7.65 4.72
N ARG A 349 -21.29 8.27 3.92
CA ARG A 349 -21.08 8.48 2.48
C ARG A 349 -19.84 9.32 2.20
N GLU A 350 -19.59 10.37 2.97
CA GLU A 350 -18.42 11.25 2.77
C GLU A 350 -17.13 10.51 3.14
N HIS A 351 -17.13 9.74 4.23
CA HIS A 351 -16.01 8.86 4.55
C HIS A 351 -15.79 7.78 3.48
N SER A 352 -16.86 7.26 2.89
CA SER A 352 -16.78 6.26 1.82
C SER A 352 -16.13 6.79 0.54
N LYS A 353 -16.36 8.08 0.22
CA LYS A 353 -15.68 8.77 -0.87
C LYS A 353 -14.16 8.83 -0.62
N LEU A 354 -13.74 9.18 0.59
CA LEU A 354 -12.31 9.21 0.96
C LEU A 354 -11.68 7.81 0.90
N ILE A 355 -12.35 6.78 1.42
CA ILE A 355 -11.89 5.39 1.32
C ILE A 355 -11.74 4.97 -0.15
N TYR A 356 -12.70 5.34 -1.01
CA TYR A 356 -12.55 5.11 -2.45
C TYR A 356 -11.30 5.81 -3.00
N TRP A 357 -11.11 7.09 -2.71
CA TRP A 357 -9.97 7.84 -3.21
C TRP A 357 -8.62 7.28 -2.73
N PHE A 358 -8.51 6.91 -1.46
CA PHE A 358 -7.29 6.31 -0.90
C PHE A 358 -6.99 4.93 -1.46
N SER A 359 -7.98 4.20 -2.01
CA SER A 359 -7.70 2.97 -2.75
C SER A 359 -7.00 3.22 -4.09
N GLN A 360 -6.99 4.46 -4.59
CA GLN A 360 -6.30 4.85 -5.82
C GLN A 360 -4.87 5.40 -5.57
N LEU A 361 -4.41 5.44 -4.31
CA LEU A 361 -3.08 5.95 -3.93
C LEU A 361 -2.02 4.85 -3.72
N HIS A 362 -2.22 3.66 -4.33
CA HIS A 362 -1.30 2.55 -4.16
C HIS A 362 -0.13 2.57 -5.14
N TRP A 363 1.09 2.78 -4.63
CA TRP A 363 2.31 2.83 -5.44
C TRP A 363 2.98 1.47 -5.65
N GLY A 364 2.22 0.38 -5.63
CA GLY A 364 2.70 -0.96 -6.04
C GLY A 364 2.17 -1.40 -7.41
N SER A 365 1.23 -0.65 -7.99
CA SER A 365 0.62 -0.97 -9.28
C SER A 365 -0.02 0.27 -9.92
N ALA A 366 0.32 0.56 -11.17
CA ALA A 366 -0.26 1.68 -11.92
C ALA A 366 -1.48 1.29 -12.78
N PHE A 367 -1.70 -0.02 -12.98
CA PHE A 367 -2.74 -0.54 -13.89
C PHE A 367 -3.95 -1.10 -13.16
N TYR A 368 -3.75 -1.62 -11.95
CA TYR A 368 -4.80 -2.18 -11.12
C TYR A 368 -4.76 -1.55 -9.74
N SER A 369 -5.86 -0.92 -9.33
CA SER A 369 -5.96 -0.46 -7.94
C SER A 369 -6.32 -1.62 -7.01
N PRO A 370 -5.80 -1.59 -5.77
CA PRO A 370 -6.19 -2.54 -4.76
C PRO A 370 -7.67 -2.37 -4.38
N LYS A 371 -8.22 -3.42 -3.78
CA LYS A 371 -9.55 -3.41 -3.20
C LYS A 371 -9.65 -2.53 -1.95
N LEU A 372 -8.59 -2.48 -1.15
CA LEU A 372 -8.55 -1.74 0.11
C LEU A 372 -7.94 -0.34 -0.10
N PRO A 373 -8.36 0.67 0.68
CA PRO A 373 -7.61 1.92 0.77
C PRO A 373 -6.18 1.66 1.28
N ILE A 374 -5.22 2.50 0.88
CA ILE A 374 -3.82 2.29 1.30
C ILE A 374 -3.64 2.22 2.82
N THR A 375 -4.48 2.91 3.60
CA THR A 375 -4.44 2.83 5.07
C THR A 375 -4.64 1.39 5.57
N THR A 376 -5.70 0.69 5.17
CA THR A 376 -5.92 -0.70 5.64
C THR A 376 -5.09 -1.70 4.86
N LEU A 377 -4.81 -1.44 3.58
CA LEU A 377 -3.92 -2.30 2.79
C LEU A 377 -2.51 -2.37 3.40
N TYR A 378 -1.95 -1.22 3.77
CA TYR A 378 -0.58 -1.15 4.27
C TYR A 378 -0.50 -1.70 5.69
N ALA A 379 -1.43 -1.34 6.57
CA ALA A 379 -1.53 -1.96 7.90
C ALA A 379 -1.60 -3.49 7.77
N HIS A 380 -2.50 -4.02 6.93
CA HIS A 380 -2.63 -5.45 6.71
C HIS A 380 -1.33 -6.13 6.23
N ARG A 381 -0.66 -5.54 5.23
CA ARG A 381 0.61 -6.09 4.70
C ARG A 381 1.73 -6.06 5.73
N ILE A 382 1.85 -4.97 6.48
CA ILE A 382 2.83 -4.84 7.56
C ILE A 382 2.56 -5.92 8.61
N CYS A 383 1.32 -6.03 9.08
CA CYS A 383 0.94 -7.03 10.08
C CYS A 383 1.23 -8.45 9.60
N GLN A 384 0.90 -8.76 8.34
CA GLN A 384 1.18 -10.07 7.76
C GLN A 384 2.69 -10.36 7.73
N PHE A 385 3.52 -9.44 7.23
CA PHE A 385 4.96 -9.65 7.17
C PHE A 385 5.60 -9.77 8.55
N VAL A 386 5.22 -8.91 9.49
CA VAL A 386 5.73 -8.95 10.87
C VAL A 386 5.31 -10.24 11.58
N SER A 387 4.06 -10.69 11.42
CA SER A 387 3.62 -11.99 11.96
C SER A 387 4.39 -13.17 11.37
N MET A 388 4.98 -12.98 10.19
CA MET A 388 5.86 -13.93 9.54
C MET A 388 7.33 -13.70 9.86
N GLY A 389 7.69 -12.84 10.81
CA GLY A 389 9.08 -12.65 11.27
C GLY A 389 9.92 -11.67 10.45
N VAL A 390 9.30 -10.86 9.57
CA VAL A 390 9.99 -9.84 8.78
C VAL A 390 9.91 -8.50 9.52
N PHE A 391 11.02 -8.08 10.12
CA PHE A 391 11.11 -6.90 10.99
C PHE A 391 12.12 -5.89 10.43
N PRO A 392 11.69 -4.83 9.74
CA PRO A 392 12.58 -3.73 9.38
C PRO A 392 12.85 -2.83 10.57
N GLU A 393 14.05 -2.25 10.66
CA GLU A 393 14.37 -1.28 11.70
C GLU A 393 13.46 -0.05 11.70
N GLU A 394 13.34 0.52 12.90
CA GLU A 394 12.58 1.73 13.18
C GLU A 394 13.03 2.97 12.37
N GLY A 395 14.29 3.01 11.92
CA GLY A 395 14.86 4.11 11.15
C GLY A 395 14.28 4.26 9.74
N ARG A 396 13.56 3.25 9.22
CA ARG A 396 12.93 3.26 7.89
C ARG A 396 11.40 3.31 7.95
N LYS A 397 10.82 3.87 9.02
CA LYS A 397 9.36 4.01 9.24
C LYS A 397 8.60 4.79 8.15
N THR A 398 9.28 5.37 7.16
CA THR A 398 8.69 6.04 5.97
C THR A 398 8.87 5.24 4.67
N SER A 399 9.65 4.15 4.69
CA SER A 399 9.84 3.28 3.52
C SER A 399 8.65 2.34 3.33
N LEU A 400 8.38 1.99 2.07
CA LEU A 400 7.29 1.12 1.66
C LEU A 400 7.80 -0.32 1.43
N TRP A 401 8.59 -0.84 2.36
CA TRP A 401 9.24 -2.16 2.29
C TRP A 401 8.25 -3.33 2.11
N PHE A 402 7.01 -3.14 2.56
CA PHE A 402 5.90 -4.09 2.50
C PHE A 402 5.17 -4.11 1.14
N LEU A 403 5.62 -3.32 0.14
CA LEU A 403 5.05 -3.36 -1.20
C LEU A 403 5.23 -4.70 -1.92
#